data_AF-A0A1R1Y6W4-F1
#
_entry.id   AF-A0A1R1Y6W4-F1
#
_cell.length_a   1.000
_cell.length_b   1.000
_cell.length_c   1.000
_cell.angle_alpha   90.00
_cell.angle_beta   90.00
_cell.angle_gamma   90.00
#
_symmetry.space_group_name_H-M   'P 1'
#
loop_
_entity.id
_entity.type
_entity.pdbx_description
1 polymer ?
#
loop_
_entity_poly.entity_id
_entity_poly.type
_entity_poly.pdbx_seq_one_letter_code
_entity_poly.pdbx_strand_id
1 'polypeptide(L)'
;MNESMERMINEQNLVARNIKMEAEKKLKLEKSTIYGYCFRLSRTDATVIRNKQNLYPELSTQKNGVYFTTPKLRSESTAYQDYSKKYDKTQASLVKEILKIAGK
;
A
#
# COMPACT_ATOMS: atom_id res chain seq x y z
N MET A 1 2.20 -13.10 -3.96
CA MET A 1 1.87 -12.16 -2.87
C MET A 1 3.11 -11.43 -2.37
N ASN A 2 4.20 -12.14 -2.05
CA ASN A 2 5.48 -11.54 -1.64
C ASN A 2 6.10 -10.64 -2.72
N GLU A 3 6.08 -11.07 -3.99
CA GLU A 3 6.68 -10.28 -5.09
C GLU A 3 6.06 -8.89 -5.26
N SER A 4 4.73 -8.76 -5.16
CA SER A 4 4.07 -7.44 -5.24
C SER A 4 4.45 -6.56 -4.05
N MET A 5 4.61 -7.14 -2.86
CA MET A 5 5.05 -6.38 -1.67
C MET A 5 6.49 -5.90 -1.81
N GLU A 6 7.39 -6.76 -2.29
CA GLU A 6 8.78 -6.38 -2.57
C GLU A 6 8.87 -5.25 -3.60
N ARG A 7 8.07 -5.30 -4.66
CA ARG A 7 8.00 -4.22 -5.67
C ARG A 7 7.50 -2.91 -5.07
N MET A 8 6.52 -2.94 -4.17
CA MET A 8 6.04 -1.75 -3.47
C MET A 8 7.10 -1.15 -2.53
N ILE A 9 7.87 -2.00 -1.83
CA ILE A 9 8.98 -1.56 -0.97
C ILE A 9 10.12 -0.95 -1.82
N ASN A 10 10.44 -1.56 -2.96
CA ASN A 10 11.44 -1.00 -3.86
C ASN A 10 10.99 0.38 -4.41
N GLU A 11 9.71 0.51 -4.77
CA GLU A 11 9.14 1.80 -5.17
C GLU A 11 9.19 2.83 -4.04
N GLN A 12 8.91 2.44 -2.79
CA GLN A 12 9.06 3.32 -1.63
C GLN A 12 10.48 3.88 -1.52
N ASN A 13 11.50 3.03 -1.67
CA ASN A 13 12.90 3.43 -1.63
C ASN A 13 13.30 4.35 -2.79
N LEU A 14 12.74 4.11 -3.99
CA LEU A 14 12.94 4.99 -5.14
C LEU A 14 12.32 6.38 -4.90
N VAL A 15 11.06 6.42 -4.46
CA VAL A 15 10.35 7.67 -4.17
C VAL A 15 11.05 8.43 -3.05
N ALA A 16 11.42 7.75 -1.96
CA ALA A 16 12.18 8.32 -0.85
C ALA A 16 13.45 9.04 -1.33
N ARG A 17 14.25 8.38 -2.20
CA ARG A 17 15.42 9.00 -2.82
C ARG A 17 15.07 10.21 -3.69
N ASN A 18 14.04 10.10 -4.53
CA ASN A 18 13.62 11.17 -5.44
C ASN A 18 13.08 12.42 -4.71
N ILE A 19 12.49 12.25 -3.54
CA ILE A 19 12.00 13.36 -2.71
C ILE A 19 12.95 13.73 -1.56
N LYS A 20 14.12 13.08 -1.50
CA LYS A 20 15.16 13.26 -0.46
C LYS A 20 14.61 13.09 0.97
N MET A 21 13.79 12.05 1.18
CA MET A 21 13.23 11.69 2.48
C MET A 21 13.71 10.30 2.92
N GLU A 22 13.70 10.06 4.23
CA GLU A 22 14.00 8.74 4.80
C GLU A 22 12.81 7.79 4.54
N ALA A 23 13.09 6.67 3.87
CA ALA A 23 12.13 5.57 3.73
C ALA A 23 11.80 4.98 5.11
N GLU A 24 10.58 4.47 5.27
CA GLU A 24 9.99 3.90 6.50
C GLU A 24 9.77 4.88 7.66
N LYS A 25 10.70 5.80 7.90
CA LYS A 25 10.64 6.78 8.98
C LYS A 25 9.73 7.95 8.63
N LYS A 26 10.00 8.62 7.50
CA LYS A 26 9.22 9.77 7.03
C LYS A 26 8.20 9.37 5.98
N LEU A 27 8.64 8.65 4.95
CA LEU A 27 7.77 8.12 3.90
C LEU A 27 7.28 6.73 4.28
N LYS A 28 6.01 6.63 4.69
CA LYS A 28 5.40 5.35 5.11
C LYS A 28 4.62 4.69 3.99
N LEU A 29 4.68 3.38 3.88
CA LEU A 29 3.82 2.56 3.05
C LEU A 29 2.66 2.04 3.93
N GLU A 30 1.45 2.57 3.74
CA GLU A 30 0.27 2.20 4.54
C GLU A 30 -0.82 1.56 3.69
N LYS A 31 -1.56 0.62 4.28
CA LYS A 31 -2.73 0.00 3.65
C LYS A 31 -3.99 0.79 4.01
N SER A 32 -4.61 1.41 3.01
CA SER A 32 -5.95 1.99 3.08
C SER A 32 -7.01 0.96 2.65
N THR A 33 -8.17 0.99 3.31
CA THR A 33 -9.32 0.15 2.94
C THR A 33 -9.95 0.59 1.62
N ILE A 34 -9.88 1.88 1.29
CA ILE A 34 -10.47 2.47 0.09
C ILE A 34 -9.51 2.34 -1.10
N TYR A 35 -8.24 2.70 -0.91
CA TYR A 35 -7.27 2.84 -1.99
C TYR A 35 -6.24 1.70 -2.07
N GLY A 36 -6.26 0.78 -1.12
CA GLY A 36 -5.17 -0.21 -0.97
C GLY A 36 -3.89 0.42 -0.44
N TYR A 37 -2.74 -0.13 -0.83
CA TYR A 37 -1.44 0.40 -0.42
C TYR A 37 -1.15 1.77 -1.02
N CYS A 38 -0.79 2.71 -0.17
CA CYS A 38 -0.54 4.13 -0.47
C CYS A 38 0.67 4.63 0.31
N PHE A 39 1.27 5.73 -0.14
CA PHE A 39 2.31 6.41 0.62
C PHE A 39 1.71 7.46 1.54
N ARG A 40 2.32 7.64 2.72
CA ARG A 40 2.01 8.71 3.66
C ARG A 40 3.25 9.51 4.03
N LEU A 41 3.10 10.83 4.03
CA LEU A 41 4.02 11.79 4.65
C LEU A 41 3.31 12.57 5.76
N SER A 42 4.06 13.06 6.73
CA SER A 42 3.61 14.13 7.64
C SER A 42 3.23 15.38 6.86
N ARG A 43 2.30 16.19 7.38
CA ARG A 43 1.91 17.46 6.74
C ARG A 43 3.10 18.39 6.50
N THR A 44 4.06 18.40 7.43
CA THR A 44 5.28 19.22 7.34
C THR A 44 6.18 18.77 6.19
N ASP A 45 6.34 17.46 5.99
CA ASP A 45 7.20 16.88 4.96
C ASP A 45 6.51 16.77 3.60
N ALA A 46 5.18 16.83 3.53
CA ALA A 46 4.40 16.77 2.27
C ALA A 46 4.65 17.97 1.33
N THR A 47 5.34 19.01 1.80
CA THR A 47 5.79 20.14 0.96
C THR A 47 6.64 19.69 -0.22
N VAL A 48 7.42 18.60 -0.08
CA VAL A 48 8.31 18.09 -1.15
C VAL A 48 7.59 17.49 -2.36
N ILE A 49 6.30 17.12 -2.20
CA ILE A 49 5.47 16.56 -3.27
C ILE A 49 4.45 17.56 -3.83
N ARG A 50 4.26 18.73 -3.18
CA ARG A 50 3.20 19.70 -3.52
C ARG A 50 3.24 20.21 -4.96
N ASN A 51 4.45 20.42 -5.50
CA ASN A 51 4.67 20.89 -6.88
C ASN A 51 4.87 19.74 -7.88
N LYS A 52 4.70 18.49 -7.45
CA LYS A 52 4.99 17.28 -8.23
C LYS A 52 3.76 16.38 -8.35
N GLN A 53 2.56 16.96 -8.35
CA GLN A 53 1.29 16.22 -8.36
C GLN A 53 1.12 15.30 -9.59
N ASN A 54 1.75 15.65 -10.73
CA ASN A 54 1.75 14.79 -11.90
C ASN A 54 2.47 13.45 -11.67
N LEU A 55 3.53 13.46 -10.84
CA LEU A 55 4.30 12.27 -10.48
C LEU A 55 3.77 11.59 -9.21
N TYR A 56 3.28 12.42 -8.27
CA TYR A 56 2.81 12.03 -6.95
C TYR A 56 1.38 12.52 -6.73
N PRO A 57 0.38 11.92 -7.41
CA PRO A 57 -1.01 12.29 -7.21
C PRO A 57 -1.42 12.09 -5.75
N GLU A 58 -1.93 13.15 -5.15
CA GLU A 58 -2.50 13.11 -3.80
C GLU A 58 -3.83 12.36 -3.82
N LEU A 59 -4.02 11.48 -2.84
CA LEU A 59 -5.25 10.71 -2.64
C LEU A 59 -6.15 11.34 -1.58
N SER A 60 -5.54 11.77 -0.46
CA SER A 60 -6.29 12.35 0.65
C SER A 60 -5.36 13.06 1.62
N THR A 61 -5.81 14.19 2.16
CA THR A 61 -5.15 14.86 3.28
C THR A 61 -5.96 14.64 4.56
N GLN A 62 -5.33 14.05 5.57
CA GLN A 62 -5.93 13.75 6.87
C GLN A 62 -5.21 14.49 8.00
N LYS A 63 -5.73 14.41 9.24
CA LYS A 63 -5.10 15.04 10.42
C LYS A 63 -3.69 14.49 10.68
N ASN A 64 -3.46 13.22 10.40
CA ASN A 64 -2.21 12.50 10.65
C ASN A 64 -1.19 12.55 9.49
N GLY A 65 -1.53 13.16 8.35
CA GLY A 65 -0.63 13.23 7.21
C GLY A 65 -1.31 13.44 5.86
N VAL A 66 -0.50 13.48 4.82
CA VAL A 66 -0.92 13.53 3.42
C VAL A 66 -0.66 12.16 2.80
N TYR A 67 -1.70 11.60 2.20
CA TYR A 67 -1.68 10.32 1.51
C TYR A 67 -1.61 10.56 0.00
N PHE A 68 -0.69 9.88 -0.66
CA PHE A 68 -0.49 9.99 -2.10
C PHE A 68 -0.05 8.65 -2.68
N THR A 69 0.05 8.57 -3.99
CA THR A 69 0.44 7.34 -4.69
C THR A 69 1.35 7.63 -5.88
N THR A 70 1.85 6.57 -6.51
CA THR A 70 2.50 6.61 -7.82
C THR A 70 1.76 5.67 -8.77
N PRO A 71 1.84 5.86 -10.10
CA PRO A 71 1.26 4.93 -11.07
C PRO A 71 1.72 3.49 -10.84
N LYS A 72 3.00 3.30 -10.49
CA LYS A 72 3.58 1.99 -10.19
C LYS A 72 3.03 1.40 -8.90
N LEU A 73 2.98 2.18 -7.80
CA LEU A 73 2.41 1.73 -6.53
C LEU A 73 0.95 1.33 -6.70
N ARG A 74 0.16 2.12 -7.43
CA ARG A 74 -1.26 1.83 -7.70
C ARG A 74 -1.44 0.49 -8.40
N SER A 75 -0.64 0.21 -9.43
CA SER A 75 -0.68 -1.06 -10.17
C SER A 75 -0.34 -2.26 -9.28
N GLU A 76 0.76 -2.18 -8.51
CA GLU A 76 1.19 -3.27 -7.63
C GLU A 76 0.23 -3.45 -6.43
N SER A 77 -0.34 -2.38 -5.90
CA SER A 77 -1.37 -2.39 -4.84
C SER A 77 -2.63 -3.12 -5.30
N THR A 78 -3.13 -2.84 -6.51
CA THR A 78 -4.27 -3.55 -7.09
C THR A 78 -3.97 -5.02 -7.30
N ALA A 79 -2.80 -5.37 -7.84
CA ALA A 79 -2.39 -6.76 -8.00
C ALA A 79 -2.33 -7.48 -6.65
N TYR A 80 -1.71 -6.87 -5.64
CA TYR A 80 -1.62 -7.42 -4.30
C TYR A 80 -3.02 -7.65 -3.68
N GLN A 81 -3.94 -6.69 -3.83
CA GLN A 81 -5.31 -6.86 -3.34
C GLN A 81 -6.05 -8.00 -4.04
N ASP A 82 -5.89 -8.17 -5.35
CA ASP A 82 -6.52 -9.26 -6.09
C ASP A 82 -6.00 -10.63 -5.61
N TYR A 83 -4.67 -10.78 -5.47
CA TYR A 83 -4.07 -11.99 -4.92
C TYR A 83 -4.49 -12.24 -3.47
N SER A 84 -4.52 -11.20 -2.63
CA SER A 84 -4.93 -11.29 -1.24
C SER A 84 -6.40 -11.73 -1.13
N LYS A 85 -7.30 -11.18 -1.96
CA LYS A 85 -8.72 -11.57 -1.97
C LYS A 85 -8.92 -13.01 -2.45
N LYS A 86 -8.18 -13.46 -3.46
CA LYS A 86 -8.21 -14.85 -3.93
C LYS A 86 -7.77 -15.80 -2.81
N TYR A 87 -6.69 -15.47 -2.11
CA TYR A 87 -6.19 -16.28 -0.99
C TYR A 87 -7.19 -16.36 0.17
N ASP A 88 -7.77 -15.22 0.57
CA ASP A 88 -8.77 -15.14 1.65
C ASP A 88 -10.03 -15.98 1.30
N LYS A 89 -10.47 -15.90 0.05
CA LYS A 89 -11.63 -16.68 -0.45
C LYS A 89 -11.36 -18.19 -0.46
N THR A 90 -10.16 -18.63 -0.83
CA THR A 90 -9.81 -20.06 -0.85
C THR A 90 -9.59 -20.60 0.58
N GLN A 91 -9.03 -19.80 1.48
CA GLN A 91 -8.80 -20.19 2.88
C GLN A 91 -10.11 -20.33 3.68
N ALA A 92 -11.12 -19.50 3.40
CA ALA A 92 -12.44 -19.60 4.03
C ALA A 92 -13.19 -20.90 3.66
N SER A 93 -12.90 -21.48 2.48
CA SER A 93 -13.52 -22.73 2.04
C SER A 93 -12.92 -23.96 2.73
N LEU A 94 -11.59 -23.98 2.92
CA LEU A 94 -10.89 -25.07 3.61
C LEU A 94 -11.21 -25.15 5.11
N VAL A 95 -11.29 -24.01 5.81
CA VAL A 95 -11.60 -24.00 7.26
C VAL A 95 -13.03 -24.50 7.54
N LYS A 96 -13.97 -24.24 6.62
CA LYS A 96 -15.33 -24.78 6.71
C LYS A 96 -15.38 -26.30 6.54
N GLU A 97 -14.52 -26.88 5.72
CA GLU A 97 -14.44 -28.35 5.60
C GLU A 97 -13.78 -29.00 6.82
N ILE A 98 -12.72 -28.42 7.39
CA ILE A 98 -12.03 -28.99 8.56
C ILE A 98 -12.96 -29.02 9.80
N LEU A 99 -13.75 -27.97 10.03
CA LEU A 99 -14.75 -27.94 11.12
C LEU A 99 -15.87 -28.98 10.93
N LYS A 100 -16.16 -29.37 9.68
CA LYS A 100 -17.18 -30.38 9.36
C LYS A 100 -16.68 -31.81 9.59
N ILE A 101 -15.36 -32.02 9.53
CA ILE A 101 -14.70 -33.32 9.77
C ILE A 101 -14.39 -33.51 11.26
N ALA A 102 -14.04 -32.45 11.99
CA ALA A 102 -13.72 -32.51 13.42
C ALA A 102 -14.95 -32.61 14.36
N GLY A 103 -16.17 -32.52 13.81
CA GLY A 103 -17.43 -32.68 14.54
C GLY A 103 -18.05 -34.07 14.42
N LYS A 104 -17.26 -35.11 14.09
CA LYS A 104 -17.70 -36.49 13.99
C LYS A 104 -17.00 -37.38 15.00
#